data_AF-D9RZ95-F1
#
_entry.id   AF-D9RZ95-F1
#
_cell.length_a   1.000
_cell.length_b   1.000
_cell.length_c   1.000
_cell.angle_alpha   90.00
_cell.angle_beta   90.00
_cell.angle_gamma   90.00
#
_symmetry.space_group_name_H-M   'P 1'
#
loop_
_entity.id
_entity.type
_entity.pdbx_description
1 polymer ?
#
loop_
_entity_poly.entity_id
_entity_poly.type
_entity_poly.pdbx_seq_one_letter_code
_entity_poly.pdbx_strand_id
1 'polypeptide(L)'
;MRLQTINLSRREKVLIIILVVSLVLFFIQKFIFAQRLPYYIQLKARMREETAELASTRETAGSLPVLKKNVEIAEMELAETKKKLGVAFDDMDSFLLAAQPKEPGVRVKLFQPMQEEKRGIFSVQPFKVTVSGDYPSIMTYLLYLDTLPAMTEIRELKISAGSEKLGEVEAGFVIDLFKIGVEGESIPLSDDRNDEQKILPQSRKNIFEPAVAVNRPEKPHEQLPQLSPPSPETPALPKVPDTPTPQKDVPLSIPAISSYTFPSIDGKSNRIALPWLEGAKVLRNVGPFYSVGSRKIAIAGREFGRGVVVEVDKNRPVVEAVMDLQARYSVLRGFAGVEDDTQNSSGSFVLTFLGDERELLKTPVLKPGAYPYYVELNVKGVKRLTVRVEWKEIEPGDYDRVAAALANMKFVAEEPAKK
;
A
#
# COMPACT_ATOMS: atom_id res chain seq x y z
N MET A 1 76.47 -11.96 -20.14
CA MET A 1 76.73 -12.63 -18.84
C MET A 1 77.16 -14.06 -19.15
N ARG A 2 78.46 -14.39 -19.02
CA ARG A 2 78.96 -15.76 -19.22
C ARG A 2 78.58 -16.58 -17.98
N LEU A 3 77.58 -17.44 -18.11
CA LEU A 3 77.25 -18.43 -17.09
C LEU A 3 78.40 -19.44 -17.03
N GLN A 4 79.21 -19.36 -15.98
CA GLN A 4 80.25 -20.35 -15.70
C GLN A 4 79.59 -21.72 -15.57
N THR A 5 80.16 -22.72 -16.23
CA THR A 5 79.65 -24.10 -16.22
C THR A 5 79.94 -24.73 -14.86
N ILE A 6 78.94 -24.70 -13.98
CA ILE A 6 79.02 -25.34 -12.66
C ILE A 6 78.95 -26.87 -12.87
N ASN A 7 80.02 -27.58 -12.52
CA ASN A 7 80.07 -29.05 -12.53
C ASN A 7 79.34 -29.61 -11.30
N LEU A 8 78.02 -29.73 -11.40
CA LEU A 8 77.16 -30.31 -10.35
C LEU A 8 77.26 -31.85 -10.31
N SER A 9 77.34 -32.39 -9.10
CA SER A 9 77.34 -33.84 -8.83
C SER A 9 76.00 -34.48 -9.23
N ARG A 10 76.02 -35.78 -9.57
CA ARG A 10 74.81 -36.51 -10.03
C ARG A 10 73.65 -36.42 -9.02
N ARG A 11 73.94 -36.36 -7.71
CA ARG A 11 72.94 -36.22 -6.63
C ARG A 11 72.30 -34.82 -6.61
N GLU A 12 73.10 -33.77 -6.83
CA GLU A 12 72.63 -32.38 -6.85
C GLU A 12 71.70 -32.14 -8.05
N LYS A 13 72.02 -32.74 -9.21
CA LYS A 13 71.14 -32.69 -10.40
C LYS A 13 69.76 -33.28 -10.12
N VAL A 14 69.69 -34.42 -9.44
CA VAL A 14 68.40 -35.05 -9.08
C VAL A 14 67.61 -34.17 -8.10
N LEU A 15 68.29 -33.59 -7.11
CA LEU A 15 67.66 -32.72 -6.10
C LEU A 15 67.08 -31.45 -6.73
N ILE A 16 67.79 -30.83 -7.68
CA ILE A 16 67.30 -29.67 -8.44
C ILE A 16 66.07 -30.04 -9.26
N ILE A 17 66.05 -31.21 -9.91
CA ILE A 17 64.88 -31.65 -10.69
C ILE A 17 63.64 -31.79 -9.78
N ILE A 18 63.79 -32.43 -8.61
CA ILE A 18 62.69 -32.57 -7.65
C ILE A 18 62.19 -31.21 -7.16
N LEU A 19 63.11 -30.28 -6.86
CA LEU A 19 62.77 -28.92 -6.45
C LEU A 19 61.95 -28.20 -7.53
N VAL A 20 62.39 -28.28 -8.80
CA VAL A 20 61.68 -27.66 -9.92
C VAL A 20 60.29 -28.27 -10.11
N VAL A 21 60.16 -29.60 -10.05
CA VAL A 21 58.86 -30.28 -10.18
C VAL A 21 57.91 -29.89 -9.04
N SER A 22 58.41 -29.84 -7.80
CA SER A 22 57.62 -29.41 -6.64
C SER A 22 57.16 -27.95 -6.78
N LEU A 23 58.04 -27.07 -7.26
CA LEU A 23 57.71 -25.67 -7.53
C LEU A 23 56.62 -25.56 -8.60
N VAL A 24 56.73 -26.31 -9.71
CA VAL A 24 55.73 -26.33 -10.79
C VAL A 24 54.37 -26.83 -10.28
N LEU A 25 54.33 -27.91 -9.49
CA LEU A 25 53.11 -28.43 -8.88
C LEU A 25 52.47 -27.41 -7.93
N PHE A 26 53.28 -26.71 -7.12
CA PHE A 26 52.80 -25.65 -6.25
C PHE A 26 52.17 -24.49 -7.03
N PHE A 27 52.80 -24.07 -8.15
CA PHE A 27 52.22 -23.04 -9.02
C PHE A 27 50.92 -23.49 -9.69
N ILE A 28 50.83 -24.75 -10.15
CA ILE A 28 49.59 -25.30 -10.72
C ILE A 28 48.48 -25.31 -9.65
N GLN A 29 48.77 -25.82 -8.46
CA GLN A 29 47.82 -25.88 -7.36
C GLN A 29 47.36 -24.47 -6.95
N LYS A 30 48.31 -23.55 -6.76
CA LYS A 30 47.98 -22.21 -6.26
C LYS A 30 47.33 -21.33 -7.33
N PHE A 31 47.80 -21.40 -8.58
CA PHE A 31 47.37 -20.45 -9.60
C PHE A 31 46.17 -20.96 -10.40
N ILE A 32 46.17 -22.23 -10.82
CA ILE A 32 45.09 -22.77 -11.67
C ILE A 32 43.84 -23.04 -10.82
N PHE A 33 43.98 -23.72 -9.67
CA PHE A 33 42.81 -24.06 -8.86
C PHE A 33 42.26 -22.86 -8.10
N ALA A 34 43.10 -22.01 -7.47
CA ALA A 34 42.56 -20.91 -6.68
C ALA A 34 41.87 -19.83 -7.52
N GLN A 35 42.34 -19.57 -8.76
CA GLN A 35 41.72 -18.54 -9.61
C GLN A 35 40.54 -19.06 -10.43
N ARG A 36 40.58 -20.29 -10.98
CA ARG A 36 39.55 -20.76 -11.92
C ARG A 36 38.37 -21.45 -11.25
N LEU A 37 38.59 -22.10 -10.11
CA LEU A 37 37.54 -22.82 -9.40
C LEU A 37 36.36 -21.92 -8.95
N PRO A 38 36.58 -20.73 -8.33
CA PRO A 38 35.45 -19.90 -7.92
C PRO A 38 34.63 -19.41 -9.11
N TYR A 39 35.26 -19.10 -10.25
CA TYR A 39 34.55 -18.71 -11.47
C TYR A 39 33.65 -19.84 -12.00
N TYR A 40 34.15 -21.07 -12.02
CA TYR A 40 33.37 -22.23 -12.43
C TYR A 40 32.17 -22.48 -11.50
N ILE A 41 32.35 -22.34 -10.18
CA ILE A 41 31.28 -22.50 -9.20
C ILE A 41 30.21 -21.42 -9.39
N GLN A 42 30.60 -20.16 -9.58
CA GLN A 42 29.67 -19.06 -9.83
C GLN A 42 28.91 -19.25 -11.15
N LEU A 43 29.59 -19.67 -12.22
CA LEU A 43 28.96 -19.91 -13.51
C LEU A 43 27.92 -21.05 -13.41
N LYS A 44 28.26 -22.13 -12.70
CA LYS A 44 27.34 -23.24 -12.45
C LYS A 44 26.15 -22.83 -11.57
N ALA A 45 26.35 -21.92 -10.62
CA ALA A 45 25.27 -21.38 -9.81
C ALA A 45 24.30 -20.54 -10.66
N ARG A 46 24.80 -19.66 -11.54
CA ARG A 46 23.97 -18.88 -12.46
C ARG A 46 23.14 -19.76 -13.40
N MET A 47 23.75 -20.79 -13.99
CA MET A 47 23.01 -21.74 -14.83
C MET A 47 21.88 -22.43 -14.07
N ARG A 48 22.06 -22.75 -12.78
CA ARG A 48 21.00 -23.32 -11.95
C ARG A 48 19.90 -22.32 -11.61
N GLU A 49 20.25 -21.07 -11.37
CA GLU A 49 19.31 -20.00 -11.10
C GLU A 49 18.44 -19.69 -12.33
N GLU A 50 19.06 -19.50 -13.50
CA GLU A 50 18.36 -19.25 -14.77
C GLU A 50 17.46 -20.44 -15.17
N THR A 51 17.91 -21.68 -14.94
CA THR A 51 17.07 -22.86 -15.22
C THR A 51 15.90 -22.99 -14.26
N ALA A 52 16.07 -22.64 -12.98
CA ALA A 52 14.98 -22.59 -12.01
C ALA A 52 13.97 -21.48 -12.34
N GLU A 53 14.44 -20.32 -12.78
CA GLU A 53 13.62 -19.21 -13.24
C GLU A 53 12.75 -19.65 -14.44
N LEU A 54 13.35 -20.22 -15.49
CA LEU A 54 12.62 -20.73 -16.66
C LEU A 54 11.59 -21.83 -16.31
N ALA A 55 11.91 -22.68 -15.33
CA ALA A 55 10.96 -23.68 -14.85
C ALA A 55 9.74 -23.02 -14.17
N SER A 56 9.96 -22.03 -13.31
CA SER A 56 8.89 -21.27 -12.65
C SER A 56 8.02 -20.48 -13.64
N THR A 57 8.63 -19.90 -14.68
CA THR A 57 7.89 -19.22 -15.74
C THR A 57 7.06 -20.21 -16.58
N ARG A 58 7.60 -21.40 -16.88
CA ARG A 58 6.84 -22.45 -17.58
C ARG A 58 5.69 -23.01 -16.75
N GLU A 59 5.86 -23.16 -15.44
CA GLU A 59 4.79 -23.56 -14.52
C GLU A 59 3.68 -22.51 -14.50
N THR A 60 4.05 -21.23 -14.44
CA THR A 60 3.11 -20.10 -14.51
C THR A 60 2.39 -20.06 -15.86
N ALA A 61 3.11 -20.23 -16.98
CA ALA A 61 2.53 -20.28 -18.33
C ALA A 61 1.63 -21.51 -18.54
N GLY A 62 1.99 -22.66 -17.95
CA GLY A 62 1.17 -23.88 -17.98
C GLY A 62 -0.12 -23.76 -17.18
N SER A 63 -0.14 -22.92 -16.15
CA SER A 63 -1.34 -22.64 -15.34
C SER A 63 -2.30 -21.63 -16.00
N LEU A 64 -1.86 -20.88 -17.01
CA LEU A 64 -2.65 -19.86 -17.70
C LEU A 64 -3.99 -20.37 -18.29
N PRO A 65 -4.06 -21.53 -18.97
CA PRO A 65 -5.35 -22.07 -19.41
C PRO A 65 -6.28 -22.46 -18.24
N VAL A 66 -5.72 -22.93 -17.12
CA VAL A 66 -6.50 -23.28 -15.92
C VAL A 66 -7.04 -22.02 -15.26
N LEU A 67 -6.20 -20.99 -15.11
CA LEU A 67 -6.60 -19.68 -14.60
C LEU A 67 -7.70 -19.05 -15.47
N LYS A 68 -7.55 -19.08 -16.79
CA LYS A 68 -8.58 -18.57 -17.71
C LYS A 68 -9.91 -19.29 -17.53
N LYS A 69 -9.89 -20.62 -17.43
CA LYS A 69 -11.09 -21.43 -17.16
C LYS A 69 -11.70 -21.10 -15.79
N ASN A 70 -10.88 -20.90 -14.77
CA ASN A 70 -11.35 -20.55 -13.42
C ASN A 70 -11.98 -19.15 -13.37
N VAL A 71 -11.42 -18.19 -14.11
CA VAL A 71 -12.02 -16.84 -14.26
C VAL A 71 -13.37 -16.95 -14.96
N GLU A 72 -13.47 -17.73 -16.04
CA GLU A 72 -14.73 -17.93 -16.77
C GLU A 72 -15.79 -18.60 -15.89
N ILE A 73 -15.41 -19.58 -15.05
CA ILE A 73 -16.30 -20.20 -14.05
C ILE A 73 -16.73 -19.17 -13.00
N ALA A 74 -15.80 -18.39 -12.45
CA ALA A 74 -16.11 -17.38 -11.45
C ALA A 74 -17.03 -16.27 -12.00
N GLU A 75 -16.85 -15.87 -13.26
CA GLU A 75 -17.73 -14.92 -13.95
C GLU A 75 -19.15 -15.47 -14.13
N MET A 76 -19.27 -16.75 -14.49
CA MET A 76 -20.58 -17.42 -14.57
C MET A 76 -21.27 -17.52 -13.20
N GLU A 77 -20.53 -17.90 -12.16
CA GLU A 77 -21.06 -17.99 -10.79
C GLU A 77 -21.48 -16.62 -10.25
N LEU A 78 -20.71 -15.56 -10.56
CA LEU A 78 -21.05 -14.19 -10.24
C LEU A 78 -22.32 -13.75 -10.96
N ALA A 79 -22.45 -14.05 -12.26
CA ALA A 79 -23.64 -13.72 -13.05
C ALA A 79 -24.88 -14.43 -12.53
N GLU A 80 -24.76 -15.72 -12.16
CA GLU A 80 -25.85 -16.49 -11.56
C GLU A 80 -26.24 -15.92 -10.19
N THR A 81 -25.26 -15.53 -9.39
CA THR A 81 -25.49 -14.92 -8.07
C THR A 81 -26.15 -13.55 -8.20
N LYS A 82 -25.70 -12.70 -9.13
CA LYS A 82 -26.35 -11.42 -9.46
C LYS A 82 -27.81 -11.62 -9.86
N LYS A 83 -28.08 -12.63 -10.70
CA LYS A 83 -29.45 -12.99 -11.11
C LYS A 83 -30.31 -13.45 -9.93
N LYS A 84 -29.77 -14.28 -9.02
CA LYS A 84 -30.47 -14.72 -7.80
C LYS A 84 -30.74 -13.58 -6.83
N LEU A 85 -29.81 -12.64 -6.71
CA LEU A 85 -29.96 -11.42 -5.90
C LEU A 85 -30.87 -10.37 -6.56
N GLY A 86 -31.27 -10.59 -7.81
CA GLY A 86 -32.11 -9.67 -8.55
C GLY A 86 -31.43 -8.33 -8.83
N VAL A 87 -30.10 -8.24 -8.83
CA VAL A 87 -29.38 -6.98 -9.11
C VAL A 87 -29.45 -6.73 -10.62
N ALA A 88 -30.27 -5.76 -11.03
CA ALA A 88 -30.58 -5.47 -12.43
C ALA A 88 -29.99 -4.15 -12.93
N PHE A 89 -29.55 -3.26 -12.04
CA PHE A 89 -29.01 -1.96 -12.41
C PHE A 89 -27.48 -2.00 -12.52
N ASP A 90 -26.98 -2.16 -13.74
CA ASP A 90 -25.55 -1.97 -14.05
C ASP A 90 -25.23 -0.52 -14.46
N ASP A 91 -26.24 0.31 -14.75
CA ASP A 91 -26.11 1.69 -15.19
C ASP A 91 -26.77 2.70 -14.23
N MET A 92 -26.17 3.89 -14.17
CA MET A 92 -26.64 4.97 -13.30
C MET A 92 -28.00 5.51 -13.73
N ASP A 93 -28.28 5.56 -15.03
CA ASP A 93 -29.50 6.16 -15.56
C ASP A 93 -30.73 5.33 -15.21
N SER A 94 -30.66 3.98 -15.33
CA SER A 94 -31.74 3.10 -14.89
C SER A 94 -32.01 3.19 -13.40
N PHE A 95 -30.97 3.33 -12.57
CA PHE A 95 -31.14 3.57 -11.14
C PHE A 95 -31.86 4.90 -10.87
N LEU A 96 -31.44 5.99 -11.52
CA LEU A 96 -32.07 7.31 -11.36
C LEU A 96 -33.54 7.31 -11.78
N LEU A 97 -33.89 6.60 -12.84
CA LEU A 97 -35.27 6.41 -13.29
C LEU A 97 -36.07 5.58 -12.29
N ALA A 98 -35.50 4.50 -11.79
CA ALA A 98 -36.16 3.62 -10.83
C ALA A 98 -36.34 4.28 -9.45
N ALA A 99 -35.41 5.15 -9.04
CA ALA A 99 -35.44 5.86 -7.78
C ALA A 99 -36.45 7.02 -7.74
N GLN A 100 -37.07 7.40 -8.86
CA GLN A 100 -38.13 8.42 -8.85
C GLN A 100 -39.35 7.93 -8.05
N PRO A 101 -39.97 8.79 -7.22
CA PRO A 101 -41.18 8.42 -6.49
C PRO A 101 -42.32 8.12 -7.45
N LYS A 102 -42.98 6.98 -7.27
CA LYS A 102 -44.18 6.60 -8.01
C LYS A 102 -45.45 7.22 -7.42
N GLU A 103 -45.40 7.57 -6.15
CA GLU A 103 -46.54 8.15 -5.44
C GLU A 103 -46.59 9.66 -5.65
N PRO A 104 -47.77 10.22 -6.00
CA PRO A 104 -47.93 11.66 -6.22
C PRO A 104 -47.76 12.49 -4.93
N GLY A 105 -47.74 11.84 -3.75
CA GLY A 105 -47.56 12.48 -2.45
C GLY A 105 -46.13 12.90 -2.13
N VAL A 106 -45.13 12.38 -2.85
CA VAL A 106 -43.71 12.67 -2.60
C VAL A 106 -43.13 13.50 -3.74
N ARG A 107 -42.55 14.66 -3.42
CA ARG A 107 -41.86 15.54 -4.36
C ARG A 107 -40.35 15.49 -4.11
N VAL A 108 -39.56 15.19 -5.13
CA VAL A 108 -38.09 15.26 -5.05
C VAL A 108 -37.65 16.71 -5.22
N LYS A 109 -37.03 17.28 -4.19
CA LYS A 109 -36.44 18.63 -4.21
C LYS A 109 -35.01 18.61 -4.73
N LEU A 110 -34.23 17.61 -4.32
CA LEU A 110 -32.83 17.45 -4.68
C LEU A 110 -32.52 15.98 -4.91
N PHE A 111 -31.81 15.69 -6.00
CA PHE A 111 -31.21 14.39 -6.26
C PHE A 111 -29.88 14.64 -6.97
N GLN A 112 -28.77 14.61 -6.21
CA GLN A 112 -27.45 14.99 -6.74
C GLN A 112 -26.40 13.90 -6.48
N PRO A 113 -25.66 13.47 -7.51
CA PRO A 113 -24.51 12.59 -7.32
C PRO A 113 -23.39 13.31 -6.56
N MET A 114 -22.75 12.59 -5.64
CA MET A 114 -21.57 13.04 -4.90
C MET A 114 -20.30 12.43 -5.51
N GLN A 115 -19.14 12.68 -4.91
CA GLN A 115 -17.87 12.11 -5.38
C GLN A 115 -17.87 10.59 -5.14
N GLU A 116 -17.45 9.82 -6.14
CA GLU A 116 -17.30 8.37 -6.02
C GLU A 116 -16.24 8.00 -4.97
N GLU A 117 -16.58 7.07 -4.09
CA GLU A 117 -15.73 6.61 -2.99
C GLU A 117 -15.34 5.15 -3.21
N LYS A 118 -14.05 4.83 -3.06
CA LYS A 118 -13.59 3.44 -3.04
C LYS A 118 -13.76 2.86 -1.63
N ARG A 119 -14.58 1.81 -1.49
CA ARG A 119 -14.76 1.06 -0.24
C ARG A 119 -14.37 -0.40 -0.42
N GLY A 120 -13.09 -0.68 -0.23
CA GLY A 120 -12.53 -2.01 -0.41
C GLY A 120 -12.55 -2.42 -1.89
N ILE A 121 -13.28 -3.49 -2.20
CA ILE A 121 -13.44 -4.03 -3.58
C ILE A 121 -14.62 -3.40 -4.34
N PHE A 122 -15.38 -2.51 -3.70
CA PHE A 122 -16.53 -1.86 -4.31
C PHE A 122 -16.22 -0.38 -4.58
N SER A 123 -16.72 0.10 -5.72
CA SER A 123 -16.84 1.53 -5.96
C SER A 123 -18.25 1.96 -5.55
N VAL A 124 -18.35 2.97 -4.70
CA VAL A 124 -19.62 3.46 -4.16
C VAL A 124 -19.90 4.82 -4.77
N GLN A 125 -21.07 4.98 -5.36
CA GLN A 125 -21.57 6.25 -5.88
C GLN A 125 -22.65 6.79 -4.94
N PRO A 126 -22.31 7.73 -4.04
CA PRO A 126 -23.30 8.35 -3.16
C PRO A 126 -24.19 9.35 -3.90
N PHE A 127 -25.45 9.43 -3.50
CA PHE A 127 -26.41 10.43 -3.96
C PHE A 127 -27.05 11.13 -2.77
N LYS A 128 -26.99 12.46 -2.77
CA LYS A 128 -27.70 13.28 -1.80
C LYS A 128 -29.13 13.51 -2.28
N VAL A 129 -30.09 13.09 -1.48
CA VAL A 129 -31.52 13.15 -1.83
C VAL A 129 -32.28 13.97 -0.80
N THR A 130 -33.16 14.83 -1.27
CA THR A 130 -34.10 15.58 -0.44
C THR A 130 -35.49 15.47 -1.03
N VAL A 131 -36.44 14.98 -0.25
CA VAL A 131 -37.83 14.80 -0.65
C VAL A 131 -38.78 15.48 0.33
N SER A 132 -39.95 15.93 -0.14
CA SER A 132 -41.02 16.45 0.71
C SER A 132 -42.35 15.76 0.42
N GLY A 133 -43.15 15.58 1.47
CA GLY A 133 -44.43 14.87 1.40
C GLY A 133 -45.04 14.71 2.79
N ASP A 134 -46.16 14.01 2.90
CA ASP A 134 -46.65 13.55 4.20
C ASP A 134 -45.77 12.39 4.71
N TYR A 135 -45.68 12.26 6.04
CA TYR A 135 -44.78 11.29 6.67
C TYR A 135 -45.01 9.84 6.20
N PRO A 136 -46.25 9.34 6.07
CA PRO A 136 -46.50 8.00 5.53
C PRO A 136 -45.96 7.80 4.11
N SER A 137 -46.19 8.73 3.19
CA SER A 137 -45.71 8.60 1.80
C SER A 137 -44.18 8.62 1.73
N ILE A 138 -43.51 9.44 2.55
CA ILE A 138 -42.04 9.41 2.64
C ILE A 138 -41.56 8.03 3.13
N MET A 139 -42.21 7.45 4.14
CA MET A 139 -41.84 6.14 4.65
C MET A 139 -42.01 5.04 3.59
N THR A 140 -43.13 5.06 2.85
CA THR A 140 -43.35 4.13 1.73
C THR A 140 -42.30 4.31 0.64
N TYR A 141 -41.90 5.54 0.35
CA TYR A 141 -40.84 5.83 -0.61
C TYR A 141 -39.46 5.32 -0.15
N LEU A 142 -39.11 5.48 1.13
CA LEU A 142 -37.86 4.93 1.68
C LEU A 142 -37.84 3.40 1.61
N LEU A 143 -38.95 2.74 1.95
CA LEU A 143 -39.10 1.29 1.80
C LEU A 143 -38.99 0.85 0.33
N TYR A 144 -39.59 1.63 -0.58
CA TYR A 144 -39.48 1.36 -2.02
C TYR A 144 -38.02 1.42 -2.50
N LEU A 145 -37.24 2.42 -2.07
CA LEU A 145 -35.82 2.53 -2.42
C LEU A 145 -34.97 1.35 -1.94
N ASP A 146 -35.33 0.76 -0.79
CA ASP A 146 -34.68 -0.44 -0.23
C ASP A 146 -35.05 -1.72 -0.99
N THR A 147 -36.22 -1.75 -1.63
CA THR A 147 -36.67 -2.87 -2.48
C THR A 147 -36.18 -2.81 -3.93
N LEU A 148 -35.41 -1.78 -4.29
CA LEU A 148 -34.91 -1.67 -5.65
C LEU A 148 -33.97 -2.84 -5.99
N PRO A 149 -33.99 -3.35 -7.23
CA PRO A 149 -33.04 -4.36 -7.70
C PRO A 149 -31.61 -3.80 -7.90
N ALA A 150 -31.10 -3.05 -6.92
CA ALA A 150 -29.72 -2.57 -6.82
C ALA A 150 -29.20 -2.84 -5.41
N MET A 151 -27.88 -2.95 -5.28
CA MET A 151 -27.23 -2.87 -3.97
C MET A 151 -27.20 -1.41 -3.54
N THR A 152 -28.16 -1.03 -2.69
CA THR A 152 -28.29 0.32 -2.13
C THR A 152 -28.16 0.32 -0.62
N GLU A 153 -27.69 1.42 -0.05
CA GLU A 153 -27.70 1.65 1.40
C GLU A 153 -28.13 3.09 1.68
N ILE A 154 -29.14 3.27 2.54
CA ILE A 154 -29.62 4.60 2.95
C ILE A 154 -28.92 4.99 4.25
N ARG A 155 -28.25 6.15 4.26
CA ARG A 155 -27.52 6.69 5.42
C ARG A 155 -27.89 8.14 5.68
N GLU A 156 -27.56 8.61 6.89
CA GLU A 156 -27.76 10.00 7.34
C GLU A 156 -29.21 10.52 7.22
N LEU A 157 -30.20 9.65 7.39
CA LEU A 157 -31.61 10.04 7.32
C LEU A 157 -31.95 11.10 8.38
N LYS A 158 -32.42 12.25 7.93
CA LYS A 158 -32.93 13.35 8.75
C LYS A 158 -34.32 13.73 8.26
N ILE A 159 -35.30 13.72 9.17
CA ILE A 159 -36.67 14.14 8.89
C ILE A 159 -36.95 15.41 9.70
N SER A 160 -37.40 16.46 9.02
CA SER A 160 -37.76 17.76 9.60
C SER A 160 -39.17 18.19 9.19
N ALA A 161 -39.79 19.07 9.95
CA ALA A 161 -41.08 19.66 9.58
C ALA A 161 -40.93 20.53 8.32
N GLY A 162 -41.82 20.35 7.36
CA GLY A 162 -41.87 21.14 6.13
C GLY A 162 -42.48 22.53 6.38
N SER A 163 -41.98 23.53 5.66
CA SER A 163 -42.46 24.92 5.79
C SER A 163 -43.64 25.27 4.87
N GLU A 164 -43.96 24.43 3.88
CA GLU A 164 -44.93 24.76 2.82
C GLU A 164 -46.38 24.46 3.20
N LYS A 165 -46.65 23.31 3.84
CA LYS A 165 -48.01 22.85 4.16
C LYS A 165 -48.09 22.24 5.54
N LEU A 166 -49.24 22.43 6.20
CA LEU A 166 -49.53 21.81 7.49
C LEU A 166 -49.52 20.27 7.36
N GLY A 167 -48.63 19.60 8.09
CA GLY A 167 -48.47 18.14 8.03
C GLY A 167 -47.50 17.63 6.97
N GLU A 168 -46.87 18.52 6.19
CA GLU A 168 -45.76 18.15 5.30
C GLU A 168 -44.46 18.03 6.10
N VAL A 169 -43.67 17.02 5.75
CA VAL A 169 -42.33 16.80 6.27
C VAL A 169 -41.33 16.81 5.12
N GLU A 170 -40.09 17.13 5.45
CA GLU A 170 -38.95 17.10 4.54
C GLU A 170 -37.93 16.08 5.06
N ALA A 171 -37.54 15.15 4.20
CA ALA A 171 -36.54 14.14 4.51
C ALA A 171 -35.31 14.33 3.63
N GLY A 172 -34.15 14.46 4.28
CA GLY A 172 -32.83 14.47 3.64
C GLY A 172 -32.05 13.22 4.01
N PHE A 173 -31.47 12.55 3.02
CA PHE A 173 -30.65 11.35 3.22
C PHE A 173 -29.60 11.20 2.12
N VAL A 174 -28.65 10.29 2.34
CA VAL A 174 -27.69 9.85 1.32
C VAL A 174 -28.01 8.40 0.96
N ILE A 175 -28.17 8.11 -0.34
CA ILE A 175 -28.28 6.74 -0.83
C ILE A 175 -27.00 6.36 -1.58
N ASP A 176 -26.34 5.32 -1.09
CA ASP A 176 -25.13 4.78 -1.69
C ASP A 176 -25.53 3.73 -2.74
N LEU A 177 -25.04 3.86 -3.97
CA LEU A 177 -25.16 2.82 -5.01
C LEU A 177 -23.83 2.08 -5.13
N PHE A 178 -23.83 0.77 -4.82
CA PHE A 178 -22.62 -0.05 -4.91
C PHE A 178 -22.44 -0.59 -6.33
N LYS A 179 -21.27 -0.34 -6.90
CA LYS A 179 -20.82 -0.94 -8.15
C LYS A 179 -19.75 -1.98 -7.85
N ILE A 180 -20.00 -3.20 -8.30
CA ILE A 180 -18.99 -4.26 -8.30
C ILE A 180 -18.06 -3.98 -9.48
N GLY A 181 -17.01 -3.21 -9.23
CA GLY A 181 -15.90 -3.07 -10.17
C GLY A 181 -15.05 -4.33 -10.11
N VAL A 182 -15.04 -5.12 -11.17
CA VAL A 182 -13.89 -6.00 -11.42
C VAL A 182 -12.75 -5.05 -11.80
N GLU A 183 -12.06 -4.47 -10.83
CA GLU A 183 -10.78 -3.78 -11.07
C GLU A 183 -9.74 -4.85 -11.43
N GLY A 184 -9.90 -5.45 -12.61
CA GLY A 184 -8.75 -5.69 -13.45
C GLY A 184 -8.31 -4.32 -13.91
N GLU A 185 -7.32 -3.75 -13.22
CA GLU A 185 -6.30 -2.96 -13.90
C GLU A 185 -5.97 -3.79 -15.14
N SER A 186 -6.52 -3.40 -16.30
CA SER A 186 -6.23 -4.07 -17.55
C SER A 186 -4.72 -3.96 -17.67
N ILE A 187 -4.01 -5.05 -17.35
CA ILE A 187 -2.58 -5.16 -17.57
C ILE A 187 -2.44 -4.71 -19.01
N PRO A 188 -1.73 -3.60 -19.30
CA PRO A 188 -1.43 -3.28 -20.67
C PRO A 188 -0.54 -4.42 -21.14
N LEU A 189 -1.15 -5.43 -21.76
CA LEU A 189 -0.49 -6.27 -22.72
C LEU A 189 -0.12 -5.31 -23.84
N SER A 190 1.02 -4.65 -23.66
CA SER A 190 1.75 -4.02 -24.74
C SER A 190 2.12 -5.15 -25.69
N ASP A 191 1.19 -5.47 -26.59
CA ASP A 191 1.49 -6.22 -27.80
C ASP A 191 2.31 -5.26 -28.66
N ASP A 192 3.62 -5.33 -28.47
CA ASP A 192 4.62 -4.57 -29.19
C ASP A 192 4.71 -5.16 -30.60
N ARG A 193 3.68 -4.88 -31.40
CA ARG A 193 3.66 -5.11 -32.83
C ARG A 193 3.07 -3.88 -33.50
N ASN A 194 4.00 -3.07 -33.99
CA ASN A 194 3.82 -2.20 -35.15
C ASN A 194 2.73 -2.75 -36.09
N ASP A 195 1.66 -2.00 -36.26
CA ASP A 195 1.25 -1.60 -37.60
C ASP A 195 0.33 -0.38 -37.53
N GLU A 196 0.57 0.49 -38.50
CA GLU A 196 -0.03 1.80 -38.71
C GLU A 196 -1.56 1.76 -38.60
N GLN A 197 -2.16 2.61 -37.75
CA GLN A 197 -3.52 3.06 -38.04
C GLN A 197 -3.79 4.49 -37.57
N LYS A 198 -4.32 5.21 -38.55
CA LYS A 198 -4.60 6.64 -38.61
C LYS A 198 -5.56 7.09 -37.51
N ILE A 199 -5.24 8.25 -36.99
CA ILE A 199 -6.11 9.29 -36.42
C ILE A 199 -7.58 9.11 -36.85
N LEU A 200 -8.45 8.73 -35.93
CA LEU A 200 -9.88 8.99 -35.99
C LEU A 200 -10.40 9.41 -34.60
N PRO A 201 -11.29 10.41 -34.52
CA PRO A 201 -11.68 11.05 -33.28
C PRO A 201 -12.60 10.15 -32.46
N GLN A 202 -12.35 10.13 -31.16
CA GLN A 202 -13.27 9.59 -30.16
C GLN A 202 -14.60 10.34 -30.26
N SER A 203 -15.68 9.64 -30.63
CA SER A 203 -17.02 9.78 -30.04
C SER A 203 -18.08 9.08 -30.92
N ARG A 204 -18.17 7.76 -30.82
CA ARG A 204 -19.43 6.98 -30.96
C ARG A 204 -19.24 5.64 -30.24
N LYS A 205 -20.00 5.42 -29.15
CA LYS A 205 -20.06 4.11 -28.46
C LYS A 205 -21.09 3.14 -29.05
N ASN A 206 -21.84 3.54 -30.09
CA ASN A 206 -22.78 2.66 -30.79
C ASN A 206 -22.91 3.05 -32.27
N ILE A 207 -22.63 2.13 -33.19
CA ILE A 207 -22.53 2.40 -34.64
C ILE A 207 -23.86 2.14 -35.38
N PHE A 208 -24.87 1.60 -34.68
CA PHE A 208 -26.16 1.20 -35.27
C PHE A 208 -27.34 2.10 -34.90
N GLU A 209 -27.10 3.21 -34.20
CA GLU A 209 -28.18 4.18 -33.90
C GLU A 209 -28.34 5.22 -35.01
N PRO A 210 -29.57 5.42 -35.54
CA PRO A 210 -29.84 6.46 -36.52
C PRO A 210 -29.72 7.84 -35.86
N ALA A 211 -29.01 8.75 -36.53
CA ALA A 211 -28.71 10.09 -36.02
C ALA A 211 -29.99 10.92 -35.83
N VAL A 212 -30.36 11.20 -34.59
CA VAL A 212 -31.37 12.21 -34.25
C VAL A 212 -30.66 13.56 -34.20
N ALA A 213 -30.89 14.38 -35.22
CA ALA A 213 -30.37 15.74 -35.29
C ALA A 213 -31.13 16.64 -34.32
N VAL A 214 -30.48 17.06 -33.23
CA VAL A 214 -31.00 18.14 -32.36
C VAL A 214 -30.04 19.33 -32.43
N ASN A 215 -30.47 20.35 -33.17
CA ASN A 215 -29.92 21.69 -33.14
C ASN A 215 -30.20 22.32 -31.77
N ARG A 216 -29.17 22.85 -31.09
CA ARG A 216 -29.38 23.88 -30.07
C ARG A 216 -28.27 24.93 -30.09
N PRO A 217 -28.62 26.23 -30.17
CA PRO A 217 -27.65 27.32 -30.28
C PRO A 217 -27.06 27.71 -28.92
N GLU A 218 -25.76 28.02 -28.94
CA GLU A 218 -25.02 28.67 -27.86
C GLU A 218 -25.46 30.14 -27.70
N LYS A 219 -25.52 30.60 -26.44
CA LYS A 219 -25.38 32.03 -26.11
C LYS A 219 -24.56 32.23 -24.83
N PRO A 220 -23.90 33.40 -24.70
CA PRO A 220 -22.78 33.61 -23.77
C PRO A 220 -23.09 34.55 -22.59
N HIS A 221 -22.15 34.53 -21.63
CA HIS A 221 -21.87 35.47 -20.53
C HIS A 221 -22.82 35.49 -19.32
N GLU A 222 -22.25 35.37 -18.10
CA GLU A 222 -22.03 36.54 -17.24
C GLU A 222 -21.16 36.21 -16.01
N GLN A 223 -20.26 37.14 -15.71
CA GLN A 223 -19.26 37.12 -14.64
C GLN A 223 -19.70 38.17 -13.61
N LEU A 224 -19.78 37.82 -12.33
CA LEU A 224 -20.15 38.74 -11.24
C LEU A 224 -19.23 38.53 -10.01
N PRO A 225 -19.12 39.53 -9.10
CA PRO A 225 -17.84 39.97 -8.54
C PRO A 225 -17.52 39.43 -7.15
N GLN A 226 -16.22 39.46 -6.84
CA GLN A 226 -15.65 39.33 -5.49
C GLN A 226 -16.07 40.50 -4.58
N LEU A 227 -16.44 40.18 -3.33
CA LEU A 227 -16.48 41.12 -2.21
C LEU A 227 -15.97 40.43 -0.94
N SER A 228 -14.87 40.97 -0.40
CA SER A 228 -14.37 40.69 0.96
C SER A 228 -14.97 41.69 1.96
N PRO A 229 -15.13 41.28 3.23
CA PRO A 229 -15.09 42.23 4.36
C PRO A 229 -14.09 41.81 5.48
N PRO A 230 -13.82 42.71 6.45
CA PRO A 230 -12.51 42.89 7.08
C PRO A 230 -12.31 42.20 8.44
N SER A 231 -11.04 42.08 8.84
CA SER A 231 -10.59 41.75 10.21
C SER A 231 -11.05 42.77 11.26
N PRO A 232 -11.18 42.32 12.53
CA PRO A 232 -10.73 43.16 13.63
C PRO A 232 -9.88 42.43 14.71
N GLU A 233 -8.82 43.14 15.08
CA GLU A 233 -8.33 43.42 16.45
C GLU A 233 -8.00 42.30 17.46
N THR A 234 -6.69 42.23 17.70
CA THR A 234 -5.97 41.78 18.90
C THR A 234 -6.42 42.47 20.19
N PRO A 235 -6.41 41.76 21.34
CA PRO A 235 -5.91 42.39 22.57
C PRO A 235 -4.86 41.56 23.35
N ALA A 236 -3.76 42.27 23.65
CA ALA A 236 -2.88 42.30 24.84
C ALA A 236 -2.60 41.07 25.74
N LEU A 237 -1.29 40.90 25.99
CA LEU A 237 -0.59 40.13 27.04
C LEU A 237 -1.07 40.41 28.49
N PRO A 238 -0.74 39.47 29.39
CA PRO A 238 -0.12 39.80 30.68
C PRO A 238 1.32 39.26 30.86
N LYS A 239 2.05 39.97 31.72
CA LYS A 239 3.48 39.91 32.09
C LYS A 239 3.81 38.86 33.18
N VAL A 240 5.00 38.20 33.04
CA VAL A 240 6.12 38.01 34.03
C VAL A 240 5.80 37.14 35.30
N PRO A 241 6.72 36.43 36.03
CA PRO A 241 8.21 36.51 36.10
C PRO A 241 9.07 35.21 36.16
N ASP A 242 10.38 35.49 36.05
CA ASP A 242 11.55 34.96 36.77
C ASP A 242 12.37 33.74 36.31
N THR A 243 13.64 34.09 36.12
CA THR A 243 14.84 33.35 35.74
C THR A 243 15.46 32.63 36.95
N PRO A 244 16.15 31.51 36.73
CA PRO A 244 17.36 31.25 37.50
C PRO A 244 18.59 30.94 36.60
N THR A 245 19.58 31.80 36.77
CA THR A 245 21.03 31.58 36.97
C THR A 245 21.77 30.49 36.16
N PRO A 246 22.92 30.82 35.53
CA PRO A 246 23.65 29.91 34.65
C PRO A 246 24.54 28.92 35.41
N GLN A 247 24.34 27.61 35.18
CA GLN A 247 25.23 26.55 35.62
C GLN A 247 26.37 26.31 34.63
N LYS A 248 27.56 26.67 35.10
CA LYS A 248 28.92 26.25 34.76
C LYS A 248 29.06 25.04 33.82
N ASP A 249 29.67 25.28 32.66
CA ASP A 249 30.01 24.30 31.64
C ASP A 249 30.91 23.17 32.16
N VAL A 250 30.39 21.94 32.13
CA VAL A 250 31.18 20.71 32.14
C VAL A 250 31.15 20.17 30.71
N PRO A 251 32.30 19.93 30.05
CA PRO A 251 32.30 19.39 28.70
C PRO A 251 31.71 17.98 28.72
N LEU A 252 30.47 17.85 28.21
CA LEU A 252 29.84 16.56 27.93
C LEU A 252 30.69 15.86 26.86
N SER A 253 31.49 14.90 27.29
CA SER A 253 32.03 13.88 26.40
C SER A 253 30.87 13.12 25.76
N ILE A 254 30.56 13.42 24.50
CA ILE A 254 29.54 12.71 23.72
C ILE A 254 30.05 11.27 23.57
N PRO A 255 29.39 10.26 24.17
CA PRO A 255 29.81 8.88 24.02
C PRO A 255 29.69 8.48 22.54
N ALA A 256 30.63 7.66 22.07
CA ALA A 256 30.60 7.08 20.74
C ALA A 256 29.22 6.46 20.48
N ILE A 257 28.53 6.94 19.45
CA ILE A 257 27.14 6.58 19.14
C ILE A 257 27.13 5.10 18.76
N SER A 258 26.78 4.23 19.71
CA SER A 258 26.53 2.82 19.44
C SER A 258 25.46 2.71 18.36
N SER A 259 25.74 1.98 17.27
CA SER A 259 24.75 1.71 16.23
C SER A 259 23.64 0.85 16.83
N TYR A 260 22.51 1.47 17.13
CA TYR A 260 21.31 0.81 17.66
C TYR A 260 20.48 0.23 16.49
N THR A 261 20.11 -1.03 16.61
CA THR A 261 19.14 -1.72 15.74
C THR A 261 17.94 -2.11 16.60
N PHE A 262 16.84 -2.53 15.99
CA PHE A 262 15.70 -3.03 16.76
C PHE A 262 16.11 -4.21 17.66
N PRO A 263 15.65 -4.25 18.92
CA PRO A 263 15.88 -5.39 19.79
C PRO A 263 15.20 -6.63 19.21
N SER A 264 15.82 -7.80 19.35
CA SER A 264 15.22 -9.08 18.94
C SER A 264 14.44 -9.68 20.10
N ILE A 265 13.25 -10.23 19.85
CA ILE A 265 12.42 -10.91 20.88
C ILE A 265 13.19 -12.05 21.55
N ASP A 266 14.00 -12.79 20.78
CA ASP A 266 14.75 -13.94 21.28
C ASP A 266 16.02 -13.56 22.09
N GLY A 267 16.27 -12.25 22.27
CA GLY A 267 17.44 -11.72 22.96
C GLY A 267 18.78 -11.98 22.24
N LYS A 268 18.77 -12.66 21.09
CA LYS A 268 19.97 -12.88 20.27
C LYS A 268 20.10 -11.67 19.36
N SER A 269 21.23 -10.97 19.42
CA SER A 269 21.52 -9.91 18.45
C SER A 269 21.71 -10.55 17.08
N ASN A 270 20.63 -10.77 16.36
CA ASN A 270 20.70 -11.18 14.98
C ASN A 270 21.18 -9.95 14.22
N ARG A 271 22.46 -9.94 13.80
CA ARG A 271 23.02 -8.89 12.95
C ARG A 271 22.41 -9.07 11.56
N ILE A 272 21.16 -8.66 11.41
CA ILE A 272 20.49 -8.68 10.13
C ILE A 272 21.09 -7.54 9.32
N ALA A 273 21.83 -7.90 8.28
CA ALA A 273 22.37 -6.91 7.37
C ALA A 273 21.24 -6.26 6.57
N LEU A 274 21.45 -4.99 6.24
CA LEU A 274 20.74 -4.32 5.15
C LEU A 274 20.68 -5.26 3.92
N PRO A 275 19.55 -5.28 3.20
CA PRO A 275 18.64 -4.15 3.02
C PRO A 275 17.30 -4.27 3.74
N TRP A 276 17.18 -5.05 4.81
CA TRP A 276 15.92 -5.23 5.53
C TRP A 276 15.67 -4.12 6.57
N LEU A 277 14.40 -3.79 6.81
CA LEU A 277 13.98 -2.78 7.80
C LEU A 277 14.52 -3.07 9.20
N GLU A 278 14.46 -4.34 9.61
CA GLU A 278 14.99 -4.86 10.88
C GLU A 278 16.51 -4.61 11.06
N GLY A 279 17.25 -4.46 9.96
CA GLY A 279 18.68 -4.16 9.94
C GLY A 279 19.01 -2.66 9.79
N ALA A 280 18.01 -1.79 9.71
CA ALA A 280 18.22 -0.35 9.59
C ALA A 280 18.78 0.23 10.89
N LYS A 281 19.64 1.26 10.76
CA LYS A 281 20.17 1.99 11.92
C LYS A 281 19.06 2.86 12.50
N VAL A 282 18.64 2.56 13.73
CA VAL A 282 17.58 3.28 14.43
C VAL A 282 18.19 4.45 15.20
N LEU A 283 17.74 5.66 14.89
CA LEU A 283 18.15 6.91 15.54
C LEU A 283 17.33 7.20 16.80
N ARG A 284 16.02 6.86 16.77
CA ARG A 284 15.09 7.07 17.87
C ARG A 284 14.04 5.97 17.85
N ASN A 285 13.67 5.44 19.02
CA ASN A 285 12.58 4.48 19.15
C ASN A 285 11.70 4.88 20.34
N VAL A 286 10.47 5.33 20.05
CA VAL A 286 9.45 5.73 21.03
C VAL A 286 8.34 4.69 20.98
N GLY A 287 8.62 3.49 21.48
CA GLY A 287 7.67 2.40 21.56
C GLY A 287 8.31 1.01 21.52
N PRO A 288 7.51 -0.05 21.72
CA PRO A 288 7.95 -1.43 21.67
C PRO A 288 8.05 -1.91 20.21
N PHE A 289 9.05 -1.41 19.47
CA PHE A 289 9.44 -1.99 18.18
C PHE A 289 10.47 -3.09 18.41
N TYR A 290 10.22 -4.27 17.86
CA TYR A 290 11.14 -5.40 17.99
C TYR A 290 11.18 -6.27 16.72
N SER A 291 12.34 -6.86 16.45
CA SER A 291 12.49 -7.89 15.41
C SER A 291 12.04 -9.24 15.94
N VAL A 292 11.37 -10.02 15.09
CA VAL A 292 10.89 -11.37 15.44
C VAL A 292 11.99 -12.44 15.46
N GLY A 293 13.22 -12.09 15.09
CA GLY A 293 14.35 -13.02 15.11
C GLY A 293 14.15 -14.19 14.16
N SER A 294 14.12 -15.42 14.68
CA SER A 294 13.83 -16.63 13.89
C SER A 294 12.35 -16.99 13.81
N ARG A 295 11.47 -16.29 14.53
CA ARG A 295 10.03 -16.52 14.50
C ARG A 295 9.44 -15.99 13.20
N LYS A 296 8.44 -16.68 12.68
CA LYS A 296 7.63 -16.19 11.55
C LYS A 296 6.56 -15.24 12.05
N ILE A 297 6.30 -14.19 11.29
CA ILE A 297 5.13 -13.33 11.44
C ILE A 297 3.98 -13.98 10.67
N ALA A 298 2.76 -13.96 11.20
CA ALA A 298 1.57 -14.38 10.47
C ALA A 298 0.55 -13.25 10.40
N ILE A 299 0.01 -12.96 9.22
CA ILE A 299 -1.04 -11.94 9.00
C ILE A 299 -2.14 -12.59 8.18
N ALA A 300 -3.33 -12.73 8.77
CA ALA A 300 -4.48 -13.44 8.20
C ALA A 300 -4.10 -14.85 7.70
N GLY A 301 -3.35 -15.60 8.51
CA GLY A 301 -2.87 -16.95 8.20
C GLY A 301 -1.69 -17.01 7.22
N ARG A 302 -1.24 -15.89 6.63
CA ARG A 302 -0.09 -15.85 5.74
C ARG A 302 1.20 -15.65 6.53
N GLU A 303 2.13 -16.59 6.39
CA GLU A 303 3.42 -16.53 7.08
C GLU A 303 4.47 -15.68 6.33
N PHE A 304 5.28 -14.96 7.10
CA PHE A 304 6.41 -14.15 6.64
C PHE A 304 7.63 -14.47 7.48
N GLY A 305 8.79 -14.66 6.83
CA GLY A 305 10.01 -15.09 7.51
C GLY A 305 10.81 -13.97 8.18
N ARG A 306 10.41 -12.71 8.02
CA ARG A 306 11.13 -11.52 8.51
C ARG A 306 10.17 -10.38 8.80
N GLY A 307 10.58 -9.49 9.70
CA GLY A 307 9.87 -8.25 9.92
C GLY A 307 10.09 -7.65 11.30
N VAL A 308 9.45 -6.51 11.49
CA VAL A 308 9.39 -5.79 12.76
C VAL A 308 7.96 -5.82 13.23
N VAL A 309 7.75 -6.14 14.50
CA VAL A 309 6.43 -6.07 15.15
C VAL A 309 6.44 -4.89 16.12
N VAL A 310 5.29 -4.22 16.18
CA VAL A 310 5.09 -3.01 16.96
C VAL A 310 3.84 -3.20 17.81
N GLU A 311 3.98 -3.16 19.13
CA GLU A 311 2.81 -3.23 20.01
C GLU A 311 2.23 -1.85 20.27
N VAL A 312 0.92 -1.73 20.06
CA VAL A 312 0.13 -0.55 20.41
C VAL A 312 -1.15 -0.98 21.12
N ASP A 313 -1.66 -0.10 21.98
CA ASP A 313 -2.83 -0.34 22.81
C ASP A 313 -3.51 1.00 23.12
N LYS A 314 -4.66 0.99 23.81
CA LYS A 314 -5.42 2.22 24.10
C LYS A 314 -4.64 3.20 24.99
N ASN A 315 -3.73 2.70 25.83
CA ASN A 315 -2.91 3.51 26.74
C ASN A 315 -1.66 4.08 26.06
N ARG A 316 -1.21 3.45 24.95
CA ARG A 316 -0.10 3.90 24.11
C ARG A 316 -0.57 3.94 22.64
N PRO A 317 -1.44 4.92 22.31
CA PRO A 317 -2.11 4.91 21.03
C PRO A 317 -1.20 5.36 19.88
N VAL A 318 -0.03 5.94 20.16
CA VAL A 318 0.92 6.38 19.12
C VAL A 318 2.33 5.98 19.52
N VAL A 319 3.02 5.29 18.61
CA VAL A 319 4.43 4.92 18.74
C VAL A 319 5.16 5.21 17.45
N GLU A 320 6.45 5.49 17.53
CA GLU A 320 7.25 5.80 16.34
C GLU A 320 8.72 5.39 16.46
N ALA A 321 9.30 5.00 15.32
CA ALA A 321 10.73 4.73 15.18
C ALA A 321 11.30 5.56 14.03
N VAL A 322 12.46 6.20 14.26
CA VAL A 322 13.20 7.00 13.28
C VAL A 322 14.46 6.25 12.90
N MET A 323 14.67 6.06 11.59
CA MET A 323 15.81 5.34 11.03
C MET A 323 16.65 6.23 10.11
N ASP A 324 17.94 5.95 10.06
CA ASP A 324 18.91 6.59 9.16
C ASP A 324 19.04 5.79 7.86
N LEU A 325 18.57 6.35 6.75
CA LEU A 325 18.66 5.77 5.41
C LEU A 325 19.88 6.29 4.62
N GLN A 326 20.49 7.39 5.06
CA GLN A 326 21.62 8.03 4.38
C GLN A 326 21.38 8.35 2.90
N ALA A 327 20.11 8.48 2.46
CA ALA A 327 19.73 8.67 1.06
C ALA A 327 20.27 7.59 0.10
N ARG A 328 20.46 6.35 0.55
CA ARG A 328 21.06 5.25 -0.24
C ARG A 328 20.04 4.37 -0.97
N TYR A 329 18.76 4.62 -0.75
CA TYR A 329 17.67 3.76 -1.20
C TYR A 329 16.69 4.54 -2.06
N SER A 330 16.10 3.87 -3.03
CA SER A 330 15.09 4.44 -3.92
C SER A 330 13.69 3.96 -3.56
N VAL A 331 13.54 2.70 -3.11
CA VAL A 331 12.24 2.08 -2.82
C VAL A 331 12.29 1.33 -1.49
N LEU A 332 11.21 1.40 -0.71
CA LEU A 332 10.91 0.45 0.38
C LEU A 332 9.64 -0.32 -0.01
N ARG A 333 9.68 -1.65 0.06
CA ARG A 333 8.50 -2.48 -0.19
C ARG A 333 8.34 -3.62 0.80
N GLY A 334 7.10 -4.02 1.08
CA GLY A 334 6.78 -5.12 2.00
C GLY A 334 5.29 -5.21 2.27
N PHE A 335 4.92 -5.78 3.42
CA PHE A 335 3.52 -5.94 3.82
C PHE A 335 3.31 -5.43 5.24
N ALA A 336 2.14 -4.85 5.49
CA ALA A 336 1.71 -4.43 6.82
C ALA A 336 0.37 -5.08 7.19
N GLY A 337 0.17 -5.39 8.46
CA GLY A 337 -1.10 -5.94 8.94
C GLY A 337 -1.08 -6.21 10.44
N VAL A 338 -2.20 -6.69 10.98
CA VAL A 338 -2.27 -7.15 12.37
C VAL A 338 -1.74 -8.58 12.43
N GLU A 339 -0.83 -8.85 13.35
CA GLU A 339 -0.31 -10.20 13.56
C GLU A 339 -1.39 -11.12 14.16
N ASP A 340 -1.43 -12.37 13.71
CA ASP A 340 -2.47 -13.34 14.08
C ASP A 340 -2.53 -13.61 15.59
N ASP A 341 -1.43 -13.41 16.32
CA ASP A 341 -1.39 -13.47 17.79
C ASP A 341 -2.35 -12.47 18.45
N THR A 342 -2.71 -11.40 17.76
CA THR A 342 -3.63 -10.34 18.21
C THR A 342 -4.88 -10.23 17.33
N GLN A 343 -5.24 -11.30 16.61
CA GLN A 343 -6.38 -11.27 15.67
C GLN A 343 -7.75 -11.02 16.32
N ASN A 344 -7.89 -11.23 17.63
CA ASN A 344 -9.13 -11.00 18.38
C ASN A 344 -9.16 -9.62 19.07
N SER A 345 -8.23 -8.72 18.72
CA SER A 345 -8.16 -7.40 19.31
C SER A 345 -9.38 -6.54 18.95
N SER A 346 -9.86 -5.72 19.89
CA SER A 346 -10.75 -4.57 19.63
C SER A 346 -9.97 -3.35 19.13
N GLY A 347 -8.67 -3.51 18.89
CA GLY A 347 -7.81 -2.51 18.32
C GLY A 347 -7.54 -2.77 16.85
N SER A 348 -7.28 -1.69 16.14
CA SER A 348 -6.75 -1.64 14.79
C SER A 348 -5.64 -0.59 14.75
N PHE A 349 -4.98 -0.40 13.61
CA PHE A 349 -3.98 0.66 13.52
C PHE A 349 -3.93 1.34 12.15
N VAL A 350 -3.42 2.57 12.14
CA VAL A 350 -3.01 3.32 10.97
C VAL A 350 -1.49 3.38 10.94
N LEU A 351 -0.89 3.02 9.81
CA LEU A 351 0.54 3.10 9.59
C LEU A 351 0.86 4.36 8.78
N THR A 352 1.84 5.13 9.22
CA THR A 352 2.30 6.33 8.51
C THR A 352 3.82 6.29 8.35
N PHE A 353 4.30 6.53 7.13
CA PHE A 353 5.71 6.69 6.81
C PHE A 353 6.00 8.16 6.51
N LEU A 354 6.98 8.74 7.21
CA LEU A 354 7.45 10.10 6.98
C LEU A 354 8.91 10.08 6.52
N GLY A 355 9.22 10.65 5.36
CA GLY A 355 10.57 10.84 4.86
C GLY A 355 11.00 12.28 5.08
N ASP A 356 12.02 12.49 5.92
CA ASP A 356 12.49 13.82 6.31
C ASP A 356 11.34 14.75 6.74
N GLU A 357 10.43 14.23 7.59
CA GLU A 357 9.24 14.90 8.13
C GLU A 357 8.08 15.11 7.14
N ARG A 358 8.25 14.74 5.86
CA ARG A 358 7.16 14.74 4.87
C ARG A 358 6.45 13.39 4.83
N GLU A 359 5.12 13.39 4.85
CA GLU A 359 4.32 12.18 4.67
C GLU A 359 4.57 11.57 3.29
N LEU A 360 5.00 10.30 3.27
CA LEU A 360 5.19 9.51 2.05
C LEU A 360 4.01 8.57 1.81
N LEU A 361 3.44 8.02 2.88
CA LEU A 361 2.27 7.14 2.85
C LEU A 361 1.56 7.16 4.19
N LYS A 362 0.24 7.14 4.15
CA LYS A 362 -0.64 6.84 5.27
C LYS A 362 -1.62 5.76 4.84
N THR A 363 -1.65 4.63 5.54
CA THR A 363 -2.53 3.51 5.20
C THR A 363 -3.98 3.80 5.62
N PRO A 364 -4.96 3.09 5.06
CA PRO A 364 -6.26 2.93 5.74
C PRO A 364 -6.08 2.24 7.11
N VAL A 365 -7.15 2.18 7.89
CA VAL A 365 -7.20 1.44 9.16
C VAL A 365 -7.04 -0.06 8.87
N LEU A 366 -5.95 -0.66 9.36
CA LEU A 366 -5.65 -2.08 9.23
C LEU A 366 -6.26 -2.84 10.40
N LYS A 367 -7.24 -3.69 10.09
CA LYS A 367 -8.03 -4.43 11.07
C LYS A 367 -7.45 -5.83 11.34
N PRO A 368 -7.66 -6.39 12.53
CA PRO A 368 -7.42 -7.81 12.82
C PRO A 368 -8.14 -8.71 11.82
N GLY A 369 -7.50 -9.81 11.42
CA GLY A 369 -8.02 -10.77 10.43
C GLY A 369 -8.07 -10.28 8.97
N ALA A 370 -7.75 -9.01 8.70
CA ALA A 370 -7.70 -8.49 7.34
C ALA A 370 -6.44 -8.97 6.59
N TYR A 371 -6.56 -9.12 5.27
CA TYR A 371 -5.43 -9.48 4.43
C TYR A 371 -4.25 -8.49 4.56
N PRO A 372 -3.00 -8.95 4.38
CA PRO A 372 -1.83 -8.07 4.43
C PRO A 372 -1.93 -6.94 3.41
N TYR A 373 -1.69 -5.71 3.86
CA TYR A 373 -1.65 -4.52 3.03
C TYR A 373 -0.26 -4.39 2.38
N TYR A 374 -0.18 -4.38 1.05
CA TYR A 374 1.09 -4.18 0.35
C TYR A 374 1.54 -2.72 0.47
N VAL A 375 2.79 -2.53 0.89
CA VAL A 375 3.42 -1.23 1.07
C VAL A 375 4.50 -1.08 0.01
N GLU A 376 4.46 0.02 -0.75
CA GLU A 376 5.52 0.44 -1.66
C GLU A 376 5.71 1.95 -1.57
N LEU A 377 6.94 2.38 -1.28
CA LEU A 377 7.27 3.78 -1.01
C LEU A 377 8.46 4.22 -1.86
N ASN A 378 8.37 5.39 -2.49
CA ASN A 378 9.53 6.07 -3.03
C ASN A 378 10.28 6.79 -1.91
N VAL A 379 11.46 6.28 -1.57
CA VAL A 379 12.36 6.82 -0.54
C VAL A 379 13.62 7.47 -1.15
N LYS A 380 13.60 7.75 -2.46
CA LYS A 380 14.73 8.38 -3.15
C LYS A 380 15.08 9.73 -2.50
N GLY A 381 16.35 9.87 -2.11
CA GLY A 381 16.87 11.07 -1.47
C GLY A 381 16.49 11.24 0.01
N VAL A 382 15.71 10.34 0.60
CA VAL A 382 15.29 10.42 2.00
C VAL A 382 16.45 10.06 2.92
N LYS A 383 16.78 10.96 3.85
CA LYS A 383 17.84 10.72 4.85
C LYS A 383 17.31 10.05 6.10
N ARG A 384 16.15 10.51 6.60
CA ARG A 384 15.50 9.97 7.80
C ARG A 384 14.12 9.42 7.45
N LEU A 385 13.89 8.16 7.80
CA LEU A 385 12.56 7.54 7.67
C LEU A 385 11.96 7.37 9.06
N THR A 386 10.78 7.95 9.29
CA THR A 386 9.99 7.74 10.50
C THR A 386 8.85 6.79 10.17
N VAL A 387 8.72 5.73 10.96
CA VAL A 387 7.60 4.79 10.93
C VAL A 387 6.75 5.06 12.15
N ARG A 388 5.53 5.52 11.96
CA ARG A 388 4.56 5.82 13.02
C ARG A 388 3.40 4.84 12.93
N VAL A 389 3.03 4.27 14.07
CA VAL A 389 1.86 3.40 14.22
C VAL A 389 0.91 4.07 15.19
N GLU A 390 -0.33 4.29 14.75
CA GLU A 390 -1.40 4.88 15.54
C GLU A 390 -2.54 3.87 15.75
N TRP A 391 -2.81 3.50 16.99
CA TRP A 391 -3.93 2.65 17.39
C TRP A 391 -5.27 3.32 17.14
N LYS A 392 -6.26 2.54 16.71
CA LYS A 392 -7.65 2.95 16.49
C LYS A 392 -8.60 1.92 17.09
N GLU A 393 -9.61 2.38 17.79
CA GLU A 393 -10.65 1.52 18.36
C GLU A 393 -11.55 0.95 17.26
N ILE A 394 -11.80 -0.36 17.32
CA ILE A 394 -12.79 -1.05 16.51
C ILE A 394 -13.59 -2.00 17.41
N GLU A 395 -14.92 -1.97 17.32
CA GLU A 395 -15.78 -2.92 18.04
C GLU A 395 -16.26 -4.01 17.07
N PRO A 396 -16.44 -5.28 17.52
CA PRO A 396 -16.11 -5.86 18.83
C PRO A 396 -14.74 -6.58 18.86
N GLY A 397 -14.14 -6.75 20.05
CA GLY A 397 -12.95 -7.59 20.28
C GLY A 397 -12.70 -7.87 21.79
N ASP A 398 -11.81 -8.82 22.10
CA ASP A 398 -11.61 -9.37 23.46
C ASP A 398 -10.68 -8.52 24.33
N TYR A 399 -9.75 -7.79 23.71
CA TYR A 399 -8.72 -6.96 24.36
C TYR A 399 -8.23 -5.87 23.39
N ASP A 400 -7.59 -4.81 23.90
CA ASP A 400 -7.21 -3.64 23.09
C ASP A 400 -5.81 -3.72 22.44
N ARG A 401 -4.93 -4.60 22.95
CA ARG A 401 -3.57 -4.78 22.43
C ARG A 401 -3.56 -5.23 20.97
N VAL A 402 -2.77 -4.56 20.14
CA VAL A 402 -2.55 -4.87 18.72
C VAL A 402 -1.06 -5.05 18.47
N ALA A 403 -0.68 -6.14 17.82
CA ALA A 403 0.66 -6.34 17.28
C ALA A 403 0.64 -5.95 15.79
N ALA A 404 1.07 -4.72 15.49
CA ALA A 404 1.23 -4.25 14.12
C ALA A 404 2.49 -4.85 13.49
N ALA A 405 2.32 -5.72 12.51
CA ALA A 405 3.39 -6.41 11.83
C ALA A 405 3.81 -5.67 10.55
N LEU A 406 5.11 -5.41 10.42
CA LEU A 406 5.78 -4.87 9.25
C LEU A 406 6.64 -5.97 8.62
N ALA A 407 6.01 -6.80 7.80
CA ALA A 407 6.55 -8.04 7.28
C ALA A 407 7.31 -7.86 5.96
N ASN A 408 8.47 -8.55 5.83
CA ASN A 408 9.31 -8.55 4.63
C ASN A 408 9.64 -7.16 4.06
N MET A 409 9.74 -6.15 4.93
CA MET A 409 10.08 -4.77 4.55
C MET A 409 11.53 -4.68 4.07
N LYS A 410 11.71 -4.49 2.75
CA LYS A 410 13.01 -4.49 2.06
C LYS A 410 13.25 -3.17 1.36
N PHE A 411 14.40 -2.57 1.61
CA PHE A 411 14.91 -1.45 0.84
C PHE A 411 15.53 -1.92 -0.49
N VAL A 412 15.37 -1.12 -1.53
CA VAL A 412 16.03 -1.29 -2.83
C VAL A 412 17.02 -0.14 -2.98
N ALA A 413 18.29 -0.47 -3.22
CA ALA A 413 19.32 0.54 -3.41
C ALA A 413 19.07 1.35 -4.68
N GLU A 414 19.44 2.62 -4.66
CA GLU A 414 19.49 3.40 -5.89
C GLU A 414 20.57 2.81 -6.80
N GLU A 415 20.22 2.42 -8.03
CA GLU A 415 21.23 2.01 -9.00
C GLU A 415 22.21 3.17 -9.19
N PRO A 416 23.53 2.94 -9.09
CA PRO A 416 24.48 3.98 -9.39
C PRO A 416 24.21 4.45 -10.81
N ALA A 417 23.90 5.72 -10.98
CA ALA A 417 23.71 6.32 -12.30
C ALA A 417 24.90 5.90 -13.18
N LYS A 418 24.63 5.18 -14.28
CA LYS A 418 25.65 4.83 -15.27
C LYS A 418 26.24 6.15 -15.76
N LYS A 419 27.46 6.44 -15.32
CA LYS A 419 28.22 7.60 -15.75
C LYS A 419 28.71 7.42 -17.18
#